data_AF-A0A849QFB1-F1
#
_entry.id   AF-A0A849QFB1-F1
#
_cell.length_a   1.000
_cell.length_b   1.000
_cell.length_c   1.000
_cell.angle_alpha   90.00
_cell.angle_beta   90.00
_cell.angle_gamma   90.00
#
_symmetry.space_group_name_H-M   'P 1'
#
loop_
_entity.id
_entity.type
_entity.pdbx_description
1 polymer ?
#
loop_
_entity_poly.entity_id
_entity_poly.type
_entity_poly.pdbx_seq_one_letter_code
_entity_poly.pdbx_strand_id
1 'polypeptide(L)'
;MFENAVLILVLCFAALVWNQVFHAAVIDFTSSDLWRYRGVWIGNGELDIFGYTLEYQLEGYTDYTFYYFHWGNNMLRGVMPYSPGFGYLELDGLVNENGVFIFPPLTAFLYAIGVMIP
;
A
#
# COMPACT_ATOMS: atom_id res chain seq x y z
N MET A 1 33.31 -14.10 -10.91
CA MET A 1 32.77 -14.00 -9.54
C MET A 1 32.58 -12.54 -9.07
N PHE A 2 33.34 -11.55 -9.58
CA PHE A 2 33.19 -10.13 -9.21
C PHE A 2 32.28 -9.28 -10.12
N GLU A 3 31.82 -9.81 -11.26
CA GLU A 3 31.07 -9.05 -12.27
C GLU A 3 29.83 -8.35 -11.71
N ASN A 4 29.17 -8.98 -10.73
CA ASN A 4 27.96 -8.44 -10.10
C ASN A 4 28.23 -7.81 -8.72
N ALA A 5 29.48 -7.74 -8.25
CA ALA A 5 29.78 -7.28 -6.89
C ALA A 5 29.32 -5.83 -6.66
N VAL A 6 29.50 -4.97 -7.66
CA VAL A 6 29.03 -3.57 -7.61
C VAL A 6 27.51 -3.52 -7.53
N LEU A 7 26.81 -4.29 -8.37
CA LEU A 7 25.34 -4.36 -8.35
C LEU A 7 24.83 -4.86 -7.00
N ILE A 8 25.44 -5.92 -6.45
CA ILE A 8 25.09 -6.47 -5.14
C ILE A 8 25.27 -5.41 -4.05
N LEU A 9 26.39 -4.69 -4.04
CA LEU A 9 26.63 -3.63 -3.06
C LEU A 9 25.60 -2.50 -3.17
N VAL A 10 25.25 -2.09 -4.39
CA VAL A 10 24.21 -1.08 -4.63
C VAL A 10 22.85 -1.57 -4.12
N LEU A 11 22.48 -2.83 -4.40
CA LEU A 11 21.22 -3.40 -3.94
C LEU A 11 21.18 -3.52 -2.41
N CYS A 12 22.27 -3.92 -1.76
CA CYS A 12 22.36 -3.96 -0.30
C CYS A 12 22.22 -2.57 0.31
N PHE A 13 22.90 -1.56 -0.26
CA PHE A 13 22.79 -0.19 0.21
C PHE A 13 21.37 0.38 0.01
N ALA A 14 20.77 0.13 -1.16
CA ALA A 14 19.40 0.54 -1.44
C ALA A 14 18.40 -0.12 -0.49
N ALA A 15 18.57 -1.41 -0.17
CA ALA A 15 17.74 -2.11 0.80
C ALA A 15 17.87 -1.52 2.20
N LEU A 16 19.08 -1.15 2.64
CA LEU A 16 19.31 -0.51 3.94
C LEU A 16 18.64 0.87 4.02
N VAL A 17 18.82 1.71 2.99
CA VAL A 17 18.19 3.04 2.94
C VAL A 17 16.68 2.91 2.90
N TRP A 18 16.16 2.03 2.05
CA TRP A 18 14.73 1.76 1.95
C TRP A 18 14.15 1.31 3.30
N ASN A 19 14.81 0.40 4.01
CA ASN A 19 14.37 -0.08 5.31
C ASN A 19 14.25 1.05 6.34
N GLN A 20 15.25 1.94 6.40
CA GLN A 20 15.25 3.07 7.33
C GLN A 20 14.10 4.06 7.04
N VAL A 21 13.90 4.40 5.76
CA VAL A 21 12.83 5.31 5.34
C VAL A 21 11.46 4.67 5.57
N PHE A 22 11.31 3.38 5.26
CA PHE A 22 10.07 2.63 5.45
C PHE A 22 9.68 2.57 6.93
N HIS A 23 10.62 2.20 7.79
CA HIS A 23 10.41 2.10 9.22
C HIS A 23 10.00 3.45 9.83
N ALA A 24 10.70 4.53 9.47
CA ALA A 24 10.34 5.88 9.91
C ALA A 24 8.90 6.27 9.48
N ALA A 25 8.51 5.95 8.24
CA ALA A 25 7.17 6.21 7.74
C ALA A 25 6.09 5.39 8.45
N VAL A 26 6.37 4.12 8.76
CA VAL A 26 5.43 3.26 9.52
C VAL A 26 5.26 3.76 10.95
N ILE A 27 6.34 4.14 11.64
CA ILE A 27 6.24 4.73 12.98
C ILE A 27 5.40 6.01 12.94
N ASP A 28 5.69 6.93 12.03
CA ASP A 28 4.93 8.17 11.90
C ASP A 28 3.44 7.89 11.62
N PHE A 29 3.18 6.97 10.70
CA PHE A 29 1.82 6.56 10.33
C PHE A 29 1.03 5.91 11.48
N THR A 30 1.69 5.09 12.28
CA THR A 30 1.07 4.37 13.42
C THR A 30 1.08 5.17 14.72
N SER A 31 1.82 6.27 14.79
CA SER A 31 1.91 7.14 15.97
C SER A 31 0.60 7.87 16.30
N SER A 32 -0.34 7.91 15.35
CA SER A 32 -1.66 8.50 15.52
C SER A 32 -2.76 7.60 14.97
N ASP A 33 -3.97 7.76 15.50
CA ASP A 33 -5.16 7.04 15.03
C ASP A 33 -5.72 7.58 13.71
N LEU A 34 -5.06 8.56 13.09
CA LEU A 34 -5.52 9.22 11.88
C LEU A 34 -5.54 8.29 10.67
N TRP A 35 -4.76 7.21 10.69
CA TRP A 35 -4.76 6.21 9.62
C TRP A 35 -6.16 5.61 9.39
N ARG A 36 -7.00 5.55 10.43
CA ARG A 36 -8.38 5.03 10.37
C ARG A 36 -9.30 5.90 9.51
N TYR A 37 -9.07 7.20 9.49
CA TYR A 37 -9.91 8.18 8.79
C TYR A 37 -9.43 8.47 7.37
N ARG A 38 -8.40 7.77 6.91
CA ARG A 38 -7.87 7.95 5.56
C ARG A 38 -8.86 7.37 4.56
N GLY A 39 -9.36 8.26 3.72
CA GLY A 39 -10.39 8.01 2.74
C GLY A 39 -9.80 7.59 1.41
N VAL A 40 -10.57 6.75 0.74
CA VAL A 40 -10.34 6.39 -0.65
C VAL A 40 -11.62 6.66 -1.40
N TRP A 41 -11.49 7.26 -2.58
CA TRP A 41 -12.58 7.38 -3.53
C TRP A 41 -12.22 6.54 -4.75
N ILE A 42 -13.05 5.55 -5.02
CA ILE A 42 -12.95 4.67 -6.19
C ILE A 42 -14.22 4.93 -6.99
N GLY A 43 -14.29 6.13 -7.59
CA GLY A 43 -15.49 6.61 -8.24
C GLY A 43 -15.41 6.41 -9.74
N ASN A 44 -16.08 5.41 -10.26
CA ASN A 44 -16.41 5.32 -11.69
C ASN A 44 -17.87 5.74 -11.89
N GLY A 45 -18.12 6.54 -12.93
CA GLY A 45 -19.45 7.05 -13.21
C GLY A 45 -19.58 7.53 -14.63
N GLU A 46 -20.83 7.80 -15.01
CA GLU A 46 -21.20 8.29 -16.33
C GLU A 46 -21.84 9.67 -16.16
N LEU A 47 -21.44 10.60 -17.03
CA LEU A 47 -21.99 11.94 -17.08
C LEU A 47 -22.56 12.18 -18.49
N ASP A 48 -23.87 12.20 -18.60
CA ASP A 48 -24.56 12.49 -19.87
C ASP A 48 -24.65 14.00 -20.10
N ILE A 49 -23.97 14.49 -21.15
CA ILE A 49 -23.98 15.90 -21.56
C ILE A 49 -24.29 15.97 -23.05
N PHE A 50 -25.36 16.68 -23.41
CA PHE A 50 -25.79 16.91 -24.81
C PHE A 50 -25.94 15.63 -25.65
N GLY A 51 -26.38 14.52 -25.04
CA GLY A 51 -26.54 13.23 -25.73
C GLY A 51 -25.24 12.45 -25.93
N TYR A 52 -24.12 12.93 -25.38
CA TYR A 52 -22.88 12.17 -25.25
C TYR A 52 -22.73 11.68 -23.81
N THR A 53 -22.40 10.41 -23.66
CA THR A 53 -22.06 9.81 -22.36
C THR A 53 -20.55 9.92 -22.16
N LEU A 54 -20.15 10.64 -21.10
CA LEU A 54 -18.77 10.69 -20.66
C LEU A 54 -18.56 9.73 -19.50
N GLU A 55 -17.85 8.64 -19.74
CA GLU A 55 -17.35 7.77 -18.69
C GLU A 55 -16.18 8.48 -17.98
N TYR A 56 -16.25 8.58 -16.65
CA TYR A 56 -15.17 9.09 -15.82
C TYR A 56 -14.79 8.09 -14.74
N GLN A 57 -13.49 8.03 -14.45
CA GLN A 57 -12.94 7.33 -13.30
C GLN A 57 -12.16 8.34 -12.46
N LEU A 58 -12.78 8.82 -11.40
CA LEU A 58 -12.16 9.62 -10.35
C LEU A 58 -11.74 8.69 -9.23
N GLU A 59 -10.47 8.31 -9.28
CA GLU A 59 -9.82 7.59 -8.19
C GLU A 59 -8.90 8.51 -7.40
N GLY A 60 -8.76 8.25 -6.10
CA GLY A 60 -7.74 8.90 -5.31
C GLY A 60 -7.85 8.63 -3.82
N TYR A 61 -6.86 9.17 -3.13
CA TYR A 61 -6.45 8.69 -1.82
C TYR A 61 -6.01 9.88 -0.98
N THR A 62 -6.35 9.87 0.30
CA THR A 62 -5.85 10.89 1.21
C THR A 62 -4.33 10.77 1.45
N ASP A 63 -3.76 9.55 1.34
CA ASP A 63 -2.31 9.30 1.45
C ASP A 63 -1.95 7.87 0.97
N TYR A 64 -0.79 7.71 0.34
CA TYR A 64 -0.27 6.42 -0.16
C TYR A 64 0.28 5.51 0.94
N THR A 65 0.66 6.06 2.09
CA THR A 65 1.20 5.30 3.24
C THR A 65 0.22 4.26 3.76
N PHE A 66 -1.07 4.51 3.51
CA PHE A 66 -2.16 3.57 3.74
C PHE A 66 -1.94 2.20 3.07
N TYR A 67 -1.47 2.17 1.81
CA TYR A 67 -1.25 0.94 1.08
C TYR A 67 -0.16 0.08 1.67
N TYR A 68 0.93 0.71 2.08
CA TYR A 68 2.10 0.02 2.63
C TYR A 68 1.72 -0.73 3.90
N PHE A 69 1.00 -0.05 4.79
CA PHE A 69 0.57 -0.63 6.05
C PHE A 69 -0.52 -1.68 5.87
N HIS A 70 -1.53 -1.40 5.04
CA HIS A 70 -2.67 -2.28 4.83
C HIS A 70 -2.29 -3.56 4.10
N TRP A 71 -1.60 -3.44 2.97
CA TRP A 71 -1.12 -4.59 2.22
C TRP A 71 -0.06 -5.38 2.97
N GLY A 72 0.87 -4.71 3.66
CA GLY A 72 1.90 -5.38 4.45
C GLY A 72 1.29 -6.25 5.54
N ASN A 73 0.36 -5.72 6.33
CA ASN A 73 -0.34 -6.49 7.36
C ASN A 73 -1.17 -7.64 6.78
N ASN A 74 -1.90 -7.41 5.68
CA ASN A 74 -2.70 -8.45 5.05
C ASN A 74 -1.85 -9.58 4.47
N MET A 75 -0.70 -9.26 3.89
CA MET A 75 0.28 -10.26 3.46
C MET A 75 0.80 -11.09 4.63
N LEU A 76 1.17 -10.45 5.74
CA LEU A 76 1.66 -11.14 6.95
C LEU A 76 0.59 -12.03 7.60
N ARG A 77 -0.69 -11.74 7.36
CA ARG A 77 -1.84 -12.52 7.81
C ARG A 77 -2.27 -13.63 6.83
N GLY A 78 -1.56 -13.78 5.70
CA GLY A 78 -1.89 -14.78 4.69
C GLY A 78 -3.14 -14.47 3.88
N VAL A 79 -3.58 -13.21 3.85
CA VAL A 79 -4.69 -12.78 2.99
C VAL A 79 -4.22 -12.78 1.54
N MET A 80 -4.98 -13.41 0.65
CA MET A 80 -4.64 -13.50 -0.76
C MET A 80 -4.67 -12.10 -1.42
N PRO A 81 -3.58 -11.66 -2.09
CA PRO A 81 -3.58 -10.42 -2.86
C PRO A 81 -4.68 -10.40 -3.91
N TYR A 82 -5.21 -9.21 -4.22
CA TYR A 82 -6.29 -9.02 -5.21
C TYR A 82 -7.58 -9.79 -4.89
N SER A 83 -7.82 -10.08 -3.62
CA SER A 83 -9.11 -10.59 -3.13
C SER A 83 -9.87 -9.49 -2.37
N PRO A 84 -11.21 -9.54 -2.30
CA PRO A 84 -11.98 -8.57 -1.51
C PRO A 84 -11.48 -8.43 -0.07
N GLY A 85 -11.06 -9.54 0.55
CA GLY A 85 -10.51 -9.54 1.91
C GLY A 85 -9.20 -8.75 2.05
N PHE A 86 -8.44 -8.60 0.96
CA PHE A 86 -7.22 -7.81 0.94
C PHE A 86 -7.49 -6.30 0.92
N GLY A 87 -8.74 -5.91 0.69
CA GLY A 87 -9.26 -4.55 0.87
C GLY A 87 -9.64 -4.21 2.32
N TYR A 88 -9.70 -5.22 3.19
CA TYR A 88 -10.06 -5.11 4.61
C TYR A 88 -8.85 -5.27 5.52
N LEU A 89 -8.74 -4.43 6.54
CA LEU A 89 -7.75 -4.56 7.59
C LEU A 89 -8.40 -4.29 8.94
N GLU A 90 -8.32 -5.28 9.83
CA GLU A 90 -8.73 -5.14 11.23
C GLU A 90 -7.50 -5.16 12.15
N LEU A 91 -7.19 -4.05 12.82
CA LEU A 91 -6.07 -3.93 13.76
C LEU A 91 -6.56 -3.31 15.06
N ASP A 92 -6.24 -3.94 16.20
CA ASP A 92 -6.60 -3.44 17.54
C ASP A 92 -8.10 -3.08 17.70
N GLY A 93 -8.98 -3.87 17.08
CA GLY A 93 -10.44 -3.67 17.10
C GLY A 93 -10.96 -2.59 16.13
N LEU A 94 -10.12 -2.13 15.20
CA LEU A 94 -10.43 -1.07 14.25
C LEU A 94 -10.46 -1.65 12.85
N VAL A 95 -11.57 -1.42 12.13
CA VAL A 95 -11.78 -1.91 10.77
C VAL A 95 -11.57 -0.78 9.77
N ASN A 96 -10.80 -1.05 8.72
CA ASN A 96 -10.67 -0.20 7.55
C ASN A 96 -10.87 -1.01 6.26
N GLU A 97 -11.77 -0.54 5.39
CA GLU A 97 -12.26 -1.26 4.21
C GLU A 97 -11.82 -0.59 2.88
N ASN A 98 -10.83 0.30 2.95
CA ASN A 98 -10.47 1.17 1.83
C ASN A 98 -9.33 0.61 0.96
N GLY A 99 -8.95 -0.67 1.10
CA GLY A 99 -7.82 -1.23 0.37
C GLY A 99 -8.12 -1.42 -1.13
N VAL A 100 -7.41 -0.68 -1.99
CA VAL A 100 -7.49 -0.77 -3.46
C VAL A 100 -6.33 -1.59 -4.01
N PHE A 101 -6.53 -2.21 -5.18
CA PHE A 101 -5.57 -3.04 -5.90
C PHE A 101 -4.74 -2.27 -6.94
N ILE A 102 -3.72 -1.52 -6.51
CA ILE A 102 -2.98 -0.60 -7.41
C ILE A 102 -1.56 -1.04 -7.79
N PHE A 103 -0.87 -1.82 -6.95
CA PHE A 103 0.54 -2.20 -7.18
C PHE A 103 0.70 -3.68 -7.54
N PRO A 104 1.76 -4.07 -8.27
CA PRO A 104 2.07 -5.48 -8.56
C PRO A 104 2.25 -6.34 -7.29
N PRO A 105 2.05 -7.67 -7.35
CA PRO A 105 2.14 -8.55 -6.18
C PRO A 105 3.49 -8.50 -5.45
N LEU A 106 4.60 -8.35 -6.20
CA LEU A 106 5.95 -8.26 -5.63
C LEU A 106 6.09 -7.07 -4.67
N THR A 107 5.40 -5.97 -4.97
CA THR A 107 5.40 -4.77 -4.14
C THR A 107 4.75 -5.04 -2.78
N ALA A 108 3.70 -5.87 -2.73
CA ALA A 108 3.06 -6.29 -1.48
C ALA A 108 4.01 -7.08 -0.58
N PHE A 109 4.87 -7.93 -1.15
CA PHE A 109 5.90 -8.66 -0.39
C PHE A 109 6.94 -7.72 0.23
N LEU A 110 7.35 -6.68 -0.49
CA LEU A 110 8.26 -5.67 0.08
C LEU A 110 7.61 -4.95 1.26
N TYR A 111 6.34 -4.60 1.18
CA TYR A 111 5.62 -4.00 2.30
C TYR A 111 5.47 -4.94 3.49
N ALA A 112 5.21 -6.23 3.24
CA ALA A 112 5.17 -7.24 4.29
C ALA A 112 6.50 -7.34 5.04
N ILE A 113 7.61 -7.37 4.29
CA ILE A 113 8.97 -7.38 4.86
C ILE A 113 9.21 -6.11 5.66
N GLY A 114 8.84 -4.94 5.13
CA GLY A 114 8.99 -3.68 5.82
C GLY A 114 8.18 -3.58 7.13
N VAL A 115 6.96 -4.11 7.15
CA VAL A 115 6.12 -4.16 8.37
C VAL A 115 6.66 -5.18 9.38
N MET A 116 7.29 -6.26 8.92
CA MET A 116 7.86 -7.31 9.78
C MET A 116 9.16 -6.88 10.46
N ILE A 117 9.96 -6.03 9.81
CA ILE A 117 11.24 -5.58 10.34
C ILE A 117 10.99 -4.49 11.41
N PRO A 118 11.70 -4.53 12.57
CA PRO A 118 11.44 -3.67 13.71
C PRO A 118 11.69 -2.19 13.46
#